data_AF-A0AA50HU49-F1
#
_entry.id   AF-A0AA50HU49-F1
#
_cell.length_a   1.000
_cell.length_b   1.000
_cell.length_c   1.000
_cell.angle_alpha   90.00
_cell.angle_beta   90.00
_cell.angle_gamma   90.00
#
_symmetry.space_group_name_H-M   'P 1'
#
loop_
_entity.id
_entity.type
_entity.pdbx_description
1 polymer ?
#
loop_
_entity_poly.entity_id
_entity_poly.type
_entity_poly.pdbx_seq_one_letter_code
_entity_poly.pdbx_strand_id
1 'polypeptide(L)'
;MSDCLFHLTTKDNLIKILRDELLKASIPRVANKESYPVKMVCFTESPPFALDFFRYRWSHYRDGINLLYGIGFNKEHLAQNIGVKPVFYTDKELTTKITLLKENLEKQSQDNELIKDISEVITEIWQHRCPLQEDKYFQGFTWEREWRICKDFKFNYNDIKVICCPNEDREEILEILGNAANNVAFLSTWQEYDEMINFINGRSEINFASIDIEQLIYNKKHIDKLISLLSSRQQNYNVQIPRLQEIYNNVETQVAQRQEEIKNATLKRTICDYTATEILDKEEHIELLLRFLEGEDVNNSQATDFCNLVAECILDKGMEYIFNNLAICKWLSKEENSFDQNRPKFIVYLGTVTSALRNGWYQNPEQAGQKIKPEELIAQCDILMPEIREEIINRAERLLNSWV
;
A
#
# COMPACT_ATOMS: atom_id res chain seq x y z
N MET A 1 -7.90 -10.05 5.78
CA MET A 1 -7.34 -11.42 5.68
C MET A 1 -6.84 -11.86 7.04
N SER A 2 -6.80 -13.15 7.35
CA SER A 2 -6.45 -13.65 8.69
C SER A 2 -4.98 -13.36 9.05
N ASP A 3 -4.70 -13.02 10.30
CA ASP A 3 -3.33 -12.88 10.82
C ASP A 3 -2.70 -14.24 11.20
N CYS A 4 -3.48 -15.32 11.07
CA CYS A 4 -3.06 -16.68 11.34
C CYS A 4 -3.15 -17.58 10.10
N LEU A 5 -2.21 -18.52 10.01
CA LEU A 5 -2.29 -19.67 9.10
C LEU A 5 -2.65 -20.92 9.89
N PHE A 6 -3.65 -21.67 9.42
CA PHE A 6 -4.21 -22.82 10.12
C PHE A 6 -3.80 -24.13 9.46
N HIS A 7 -3.32 -25.09 10.24
CA HIS A 7 -3.22 -26.48 9.84
C HIS A 7 -4.41 -27.26 10.41
N LEU A 8 -5.36 -27.62 9.54
CA LEU A 8 -6.55 -28.39 9.92
C LEU A 8 -6.25 -29.89 9.93
N THR A 9 -6.77 -30.59 10.93
CA THR A 9 -6.42 -31.98 11.20
C THR A 9 -7.52 -32.71 11.97
N THR A 10 -7.27 -33.96 12.37
CA THR A 10 -8.16 -34.75 13.24
C THR A 10 -7.73 -34.65 14.70
N LYS A 11 -8.62 -35.03 15.64
CA LYS A 11 -8.30 -35.05 17.08
C LYS A 11 -6.98 -35.74 17.37
N ASP A 12 -6.85 -37.01 16.97
CA ASP A 12 -5.68 -37.85 17.27
C ASP A 12 -4.38 -37.24 16.71
N ASN A 13 -4.46 -36.66 15.51
CA ASN A 13 -3.32 -36.01 14.90
C ASN A 13 -2.96 -34.71 15.61
N LEU A 14 -3.94 -33.89 16.03
CA LEU A 14 -3.67 -32.68 16.81
C LEU A 14 -2.94 -33.03 18.12
N ILE A 15 -3.45 -34.01 18.87
CA ILE A 15 -2.82 -34.46 20.12
C ILE A 15 -1.38 -34.92 19.86
N LYS A 16 -1.16 -35.68 18.80
CA LYS A 16 0.18 -36.12 18.40
C LYS A 16 1.09 -34.94 18.03
N ILE A 17 0.59 -34.01 17.22
CA ILE A 17 1.31 -32.80 16.79
C ILE A 17 1.75 -31.98 18.00
N LEU A 18 0.86 -31.81 18.99
CA LEU A 18 1.16 -31.09 20.22
C LEU A 18 2.19 -31.81 21.09
N ARG A 19 2.09 -33.13 21.24
CA ARG A 19 3.07 -33.91 22.01
C ARG A 19 4.46 -33.95 21.36
N ASP A 20 4.49 -34.07 20.03
CA ASP A 20 5.73 -34.15 19.26
C ASP A 20 6.32 -32.76 18.94
N GLU A 21 5.56 -31.68 19.16
CA GLU A 21 5.90 -30.30 18.76
C GLU A 21 6.28 -30.20 17.26
N LEU A 22 5.58 -30.98 16.44
CA LEU A 22 5.97 -31.27 15.06
C LEU A 22 4.78 -31.51 14.13
N LEU A 23 4.70 -30.71 13.06
CA LEU A 23 3.92 -31.02 11.87
C LEU A 23 4.78 -31.81 10.90
N LYS A 24 4.45 -33.09 10.69
CA LYS A 24 5.17 -33.94 9.72
C LYS A 24 4.69 -33.64 8.30
N ALA A 25 5.64 -33.41 7.41
CA ALA A 25 5.39 -33.23 6.00
C ALA A 25 4.83 -34.51 5.39
N SER A 26 3.77 -34.36 4.61
CA SER A 26 3.11 -35.47 3.93
C SER A 26 2.83 -35.10 2.47
N ILE A 27 2.67 -36.11 1.62
CA ILE A 27 2.22 -35.86 0.25
C ILE A 27 0.74 -35.47 0.33
N PRO A 28 0.32 -34.32 -0.25
CA PRO A 28 -1.07 -33.90 -0.22
C PRO A 28 -1.99 -35.01 -0.72
N ARG A 29 -3.08 -35.31 0.00
CA ARG A 29 -3.94 -36.47 -0.30
C ARG A 29 -4.52 -36.48 -1.71
N VAL A 30 -4.78 -35.31 -2.28
CA VAL A 30 -5.36 -35.15 -3.62
C VAL A 30 -4.30 -35.25 -4.72
N ALA A 31 -3.03 -35.21 -4.36
CA ALA A 31 -1.95 -35.39 -5.31
C ALA A 31 -1.76 -36.87 -5.64
N ASN A 32 -1.62 -37.17 -6.94
CA ASN A 32 -1.14 -38.48 -7.35
C ASN A 32 0.34 -38.60 -6.91
N LYS A 33 0.62 -39.54 -6.01
CA LYS A 33 1.96 -39.76 -5.45
C LYS A 33 3.02 -40.06 -6.51
N GLU A 34 2.63 -40.66 -7.64
CA GLU A 34 3.53 -40.97 -8.74
C GLU A 34 3.92 -39.72 -9.52
N SER A 35 2.98 -38.79 -9.73
CA SER A 35 3.23 -37.56 -10.50
C SER A 35 3.64 -36.35 -9.63
N TYR A 36 3.45 -36.44 -8.31
CA TYR A 36 3.79 -35.37 -7.39
C TYR A 36 4.22 -35.92 -6.01
N PRO A 37 5.44 -36.46 -5.88
CA PRO A 37 5.94 -37.09 -4.66
C PRO A 37 6.41 -36.11 -3.57
N VAL A 38 6.08 -34.82 -3.67
CA VAL A 38 6.59 -33.80 -2.73
C VAL A 38 5.89 -33.92 -1.38
N LYS A 39 6.68 -34.07 -0.32
CA LYS A 39 6.19 -33.96 1.06
C LYS A 39 6.20 -32.50 1.50
N MET A 40 5.10 -32.05 2.08
CA MET A 40 4.96 -30.70 2.57
C MET A 40 4.04 -30.63 3.78
N VAL A 41 4.17 -29.56 4.55
CA VAL A 41 3.14 -29.13 5.50
C VAL A 41 2.31 -28.04 4.81
N CYS A 42 1.00 -28.24 4.79
CA CYS A 42 0.05 -27.29 4.25
C CYS A 42 -0.64 -26.52 5.38
N PHE A 43 -0.88 -25.24 5.13
CA PHE A 43 -1.68 -24.35 5.94
C PHE A 43 -2.73 -23.66 5.07
N THR A 44 -3.80 -23.22 5.70
CA THR A 44 -4.87 -22.42 5.10
C THR A 44 -4.90 -21.06 5.77
N GLU A 45 -4.86 -20.01 4.96
CA GLU A 45 -5.24 -18.66 5.35
C GLU A 45 -6.75 -18.53 5.18
N SER A 46 -7.46 -18.45 6.30
CA SER A 46 -8.91 -18.26 6.33
C SER A 46 -9.29 -17.47 7.59
N PRO A 47 -10.27 -16.55 7.53
CA PRO A 47 -10.85 -15.98 8.74
C PRO A 47 -11.35 -17.08 9.70
N PRO A 48 -11.17 -16.92 11.02
CA PRO A 48 -11.62 -17.91 12.01
C PRO A 48 -13.06 -18.42 11.83
N PHE A 49 -14.01 -17.50 11.57
CA PHE A 49 -15.43 -17.83 11.38
C PHE A 49 -15.69 -18.74 10.16
N ALA A 50 -14.78 -18.76 9.19
CA ALA A 50 -14.90 -19.53 7.97
C ALA A 50 -14.18 -20.88 8.04
N LEU A 51 -13.53 -21.23 9.17
CA LEU A 51 -12.85 -22.52 9.32
C LEU A 51 -13.84 -23.70 9.32
N ASP A 52 -15.06 -23.50 9.80
CA ASP A 52 -16.07 -24.56 9.84
C ASP A 52 -16.56 -24.96 8.43
N PHE A 53 -16.38 -24.11 7.42
CA PHE A 53 -16.61 -24.47 6.02
C PHE A 53 -15.84 -25.73 5.61
N PHE A 54 -14.61 -25.91 6.11
CA PHE A 54 -13.75 -27.04 5.71
C PHE A 54 -14.33 -28.38 6.15
N ARG A 55 -15.08 -28.42 7.25
CA ARG A 55 -15.82 -29.61 7.68
C ARG A 55 -16.83 -30.02 6.62
N TYR A 56 -17.66 -29.09 6.16
CA TYR A 56 -18.69 -29.35 5.14
C TYR A 56 -18.11 -29.68 3.78
N ARG A 57 -17.04 -28.98 3.40
CA ARG A 57 -16.40 -29.22 2.11
C ARG A 57 -15.74 -30.57 2.06
N TRP A 58 -14.89 -30.91 3.03
CA TRP A 58 -14.08 -32.13 2.94
C TRP A 58 -14.79 -33.38 3.45
N SER A 59 -15.90 -33.28 4.19
CA SER A 59 -16.74 -34.43 4.53
C SER A 59 -17.23 -35.19 3.28
N HIS A 60 -17.52 -34.49 2.18
CA HIS A 60 -17.96 -35.07 0.92
C HIS A 60 -16.81 -35.56 0.01
N TYR A 61 -15.59 -35.04 0.18
CA TYR A 61 -14.46 -35.31 -0.73
C TYR A 61 -13.39 -36.26 -0.16
N ARG A 62 -13.35 -36.49 1.16
CA ARG A 62 -12.25 -37.18 1.84
C ARG A 62 -12.75 -38.16 2.90
N ASP A 63 -13.53 -39.17 2.50
CA ASP A 63 -13.91 -40.30 3.37
C ASP A 63 -14.56 -39.89 4.71
N GLY A 64 -15.28 -38.77 4.75
CA GLY A 64 -15.93 -38.29 5.98
C GLY A 64 -14.99 -37.79 7.08
N ILE A 65 -13.76 -37.35 6.75
CA ILE A 65 -12.85 -36.78 7.76
C ILE A 65 -13.47 -35.56 8.41
N ASN A 66 -13.61 -35.63 9.73
CA ASN A 66 -14.14 -34.56 10.55
C ASN A 66 -13.03 -33.58 10.96
N LEU A 67 -13.07 -32.36 10.42
CA LEU A 67 -12.01 -31.35 10.57
C LEU A 67 -12.37 -30.29 11.60
N LEU A 68 -12.85 -30.74 12.76
CA LEU A 68 -13.11 -29.90 13.94
C LEU A 68 -11.83 -29.54 14.71
N TYR A 69 -10.66 -29.95 14.21
CA TYR A 69 -9.41 -29.75 14.92
C TYR A 69 -8.44 -29.01 14.03
N GLY A 70 -7.69 -28.10 14.65
CA GLY A 70 -6.68 -27.34 13.95
C GLY A 70 -5.76 -26.59 14.88
N ILE A 71 -4.64 -26.18 14.33
CA ILE A 71 -3.61 -25.40 15.01
C ILE A 71 -3.25 -24.20 14.14
N GLY A 72 -3.32 -23.00 14.72
CA GLY A 72 -3.09 -21.73 14.07
C GLY A 72 -1.83 -21.05 14.59
N PHE A 73 -1.00 -20.60 13.65
CA PHE A 73 0.26 -19.89 13.91
C PHE A 73 0.21 -18.48 13.34
N ASN A 74 1.02 -17.58 13.90
CA ASN A 74 1.14 -16.22 13.35
C ASN A 74 1.67 -16.26 11.91
N LYS A 75 0.91 -15.65 10.98
CA LYS A 75 1.20 -15.66 9.55
C LYS A 75 2.51 -14.97 9.21
N GLU A 76 2.75 -13.80 9.81
CA GLU A 76 3.95 -13.01 9.54
C GLU A 76 5.21 -13.78 9.93
N HIS A 77 5.22 -14.39 11.12
CA HIS A 77 6.31 -15.24 11.59
C HIS A 77 6.55 -16.43 10.66
N LEU A 78 5.48 -17.13 10.26
CA LEU A 78 5.61 -18.27 9.33
C LEU A 78 6.16 -17.84 7.96
N ALA A 79 5.68 -16.72 7.42
CA ALA A 79 6.08 -16.24 6.11
C ALA A 79 7.52 -15.70 6.09
N GLN A 80 7.87 -14.84 7.05
CA GLN A 80 9.14 -14.12 7.04
C GLN A 80 10.28 -14.91 7.69
N ASN A 81 10.02 -15.69 8.74
CA ASN A 81 11.08 -16.30 9.55
C ASN A 81 11.26 -17.79 9.26
N ILE A 82 10.18 -18.49 8.90
CA ILE A 82 10.19 -19.94 8.67
C ILE A 82 10.29 -20.28 7.18
N GLY A 83 9.79 -19.40 6.31
CA GLY A 83 9.77 -19.59 4.86
C GLY A 83 8.56 -20.37 4.37
N VAL A 84 7.43 -20.29 5.09
CA VAL A 84 6.14 -20.78 4.57
C VAL A 84 5.68 -19.83 3.45
N LYS A 85 5.38 -20.36 2.28
CA LYS A 85 5.05 -19.56 1.08
C LYS A 85 3.62 -19.80 0.63
N PRO A 86 2.94 -18.79 0.08
CA PRO A 86 1.63 -19.00 -0.53
C PRO A 86 1.81 -19.89 -1.77
N VAL A 87 0.81 -20.74 -2.04
CA VAL A 87 0.77 -21.47 -3.30
C VAL A 87 0.35 -20.55 -4.42
N PHE A 88 0.71 -20.91 -5.64
CA PHE A 88 0.10 -20.33 -6.83
C PHE A 88 -0.82 -21.37 -7.47
N TYR A 89 -2.00 -20.91 -7.86
CA TYR A 89 -3.04 -21.78 -8.40
C TYR A 89 -2.84 -21.94 -9.91
N THR A 90 -2.85 -23.17 -10.39
CA THR A 90 -2.61 -23.50 -11.80
C THR A 90 -3.77 -24.28 -12.37
N ASP A 91 -4.24 -23.91 -13.56
CA ASP A 91 -5.16 -24.77 -14.31
C ASP A 91 -4.44 -26.05 -14.76
N LYS A 92 -5.20 -26.98 -15.36
CA LYS A 92 -4.69 -28.26 -15.83
C LYS A 92 -3.60 -28.10 -16.91
N GLU A 93 -3.76 -27.13 -17.81
CA GLU A 93 -2.83 -26.90 -18.91
C GLU A 93 -1.48 -26.39 -18.39
N LEU A 94 -1.50 -25.37 -17.55
CA LEU A 94 -0.31 -24.80 -16.91
C LEU A 94 0.37 -25.81 -16.00
N THR A 95 -0.40 -26.58 -15.22
CA THR A 95 0.13 -27.70 -14.40
C THR A 95 0.92 -28.69 -15.26
N THR A 96 0.39 -29.03 -16.42
CA THR A 96 1.03 -29.96 -17.38
C THR A 96 2.32 -29.36 -17.94
N LYS A 97 2.27 -28.09 -18.37
CA LYS A 97 3.44 -27.38 -18.90
C LYS A 97 4.59 -27.29 -17.90
N ILE A 98 4.29 -26.90 -16.64
CA ILE A 98 5.31 -26.81 -15.57
C ILE A 98 5.92 -28.18 -15.30
N THR A 99 5.09 -29.24 -15.28
CA THR A 99 5.57 -30.61 -15.04
C THR A 99 6.49 -31.09 -16.16
N LEU A 100 6.09 -30.90 -17.42
CA LEU A 100 6.93 -31.25 -18.58
C LEU A 100 8.23 -30.43 -18.62
N LEU A 101 8.15 -29.14 -18.30
CA LEU A 101 9.33 -28.28 -18.27
C LEU A 101 10.34 -28.77 -17.21
N LYS A 102 9.85 -29.13 -16.02
CA LYS A 102 10.69 -29.71 -14.97
C LYS A 102 11.34 -31.02 -15.41
N GLU A 103 10.56 -31.94 -16.00
CA GLU A 103 11.07 -33.24 -16.48
C GLU A 103 12.11 -33.08 -17.58
N ASN A 104 11.95 -32.10 -18.47
CA ASN A 104 12.94 -31.76 -19.49
C ASN A 104 14.20 -31.13 -18.87
N LEU A 105 13.99 -30.25 -17.87
CA LEU A 105 14.96 -29.75 -16.89
C LEU A 105 15.97 -30.81 -16.45
N GLU A 106 15.41 -31.87 -15.86
CA GLU A 106 16.15 -32.95 -15.22
C GLU A 106 16.92 -33.85 -16.20
N LYS A 107 16.54 -33.86 -17.48
CA LYS A 107 17.22 -34.64 -18.52
C LYS A 107 18.41 -33.92 -19.14
N GLN A 108 18.53 -32.61 -18.96
CA GLN A 108 19.64 -31.83 -19.51
C GLN A 108 20.87 -31.89 -18.59
N SER A 109 22.07 -31.76 -19.18
CA SER A 109 23.29 -31.67 -18.38
C SER A 109 23.27 -30.40 -17.51
N GLN A 110 23.55 -30.57 -16.22
CA GLN A 110 23.61 -29.49 -15.23
C GLN A 110 24.97 -28.77 -15.22
N ASP A 111 25.85 -29.06 -16.17
CA ASP A 111 27.16 -28.39 -16.30
C ASP A 111 27.04 -26.92 -16.73
N ASN A 112 25.86 -26.50 -17.20
CA ASN A 112 25.56 -25.12 -17.54
C ASN A 112 24.87 -24.42 -16.35
N GLU A 113 25.52 -23.39 -15.81
CA GLU A 113 25.04 -22.60 -14.66
C GLU A 113 23.64 -22.02 -14.90
N LEU A 114 23.34 -21.54 -16.11
CA LEU A 114 22.01 -21.03 -16.44
C LEU A 114 20.92 -22.12 -16.39
N ILE A 115 21.24 -23.34 -16.84
CA ILE A 115 20.30 -24.47 -16.80
C ILE A 115 20.01 -24.84 -15.35
N LYS A 116 21.05 -24.82 -14.50
CA LYS A 116 20.92 -25.07 -13.08
C LYS A 116 20.02 -24.03 -12.40
N ASP A 117 20.27 -22.73 -12.63
CA ASP A 117 19.45 -21.65 -12.07
C ASP A 117 17.98 -21.76 -12.49
N ILE A 118 17.72 -22.04 -13.77
CA ILE A 118 16.36 -22.26 -14.28
C ILE A 118 15.73 -23.50 -13.63
N SER A 119 16.49 -24.58 -13.48
CA SER A 119 16.01 -25.81 -12.85
C SER A 119 15.59 -25.60 -11.39
N GLU A 120 16.36 -24.81 -10.63
CA GLU A 120 16.05 -24.44 -9.26
C GLU A 120 14.74 -23.63 -9.17
N VAL A 121 14.60 -22.59 -10.01
CA VAL A 121 13.37 -21.78 -10.07
C VAL A 121 12.15 -22.61 -10.47
N ILE A 122 12.27 -23.44 -11.50
CA ILE A 122 11.18 -24.31 -11.95
C ILE A 122 10.82 -25.36 -10.90
N THR A 123 11.80 -25.86 -10.16
CA THR A 123 11.56 -26.78 -9.04
C THR A 123 10.78 -26.09 -7.93
N GLU A 124 11.15 -24.87 -7.56
CA GLU A 124 10.44 -24.10 -6.54
C GLU A 124 9.00 -23.79 -6.96
N ILE A 125 8.79 -23.35 -8.20
CA ILE A 125 7.48 -23.17 -8.82
C ILE A 125 6.72 -24.50 -8.72
N TRP A 126 7.25 -25.57 -9.28
CA TRP A 126 6.59 -26.88 -9.29
C TRP A 126 6.20 -27.32 -7.86
N GLN A 127 7.04 -27.13 -6.85
CA GLN A 127 6.72 -27.46 -5.45
C GLN A 127 5.61 -26.59 -4.83
N HIS A 128 5.43 -25.33 -5.25
CA HIS A 128 4.42 -24.44 -4.68
C HIS A 128 3.16 -24.29 -5.55
N ARG A 129 3.01 -25.09 -6.60
CA ARG A 129 1.78 -25.11 -7.40
C ARG A 129 0.64 -25.82 -6.66
N CYS A 130 -0.57 -25.30 -6.78
CA CYS A 130 -1.80 -26.00 -6.41
C CYS A 130 -2.72 -26.07 -7.63
N PRO A 131 -3.16 -27.26 -8.07
CA PRO A 131 -4.12 -27.33 -9.17
C PRO A 131 -5.43 -26.65 -8.74
N LEU A 132 -5.99 -25.82 -9.62
CA LEU A 132 -7.37 -25.36 -9.49
C LEU A 132 -8.27 -26.60 -9.54
N GLN A 133 -8.91 -26.91 -8.41
CA GLN A 133 -9.83 -28.04 -8.27
C GLN A 133 -11.27 -27.65 -8.68
N GLU A 134 -11.39 -26.58 -9.46
CA GLU A 134 -12.64 -25.90 -9.77
C GLU A 134 -12.82 -25.86 -11.29
N ASP A 135 -13.90 -26.46 -11.77
CA ASP A 135 -14.27 -26.56 -13.18
C ASP A 135 -15.57 -25.81 -13.51
N LYS A 136 -16.22 -25.19 -12.51
CA LYS A 136 -17.48 -24.45 -12.66
C LYS A 136 -17.34 -22.97 -12.28
N TYR A 137 -18.14 -22.13 -12.93
CA TYR A 137 -18.13 -20.66 -12.77
C TYR A 137 -18.41 -20.16 -11.33
N PHE A 138 -19.14 -20.93 -10.52
CA PHE A 138 -19.43 -20.59 -9.12
C PHE A 138 -18.50 -21.27 -8.11
N GLN A 139 -17.49 -21.99 -8.60
CA GLN A 139 -16.40 -22.49 -7.78
C GLN A 139 -15.31 -21.42 -7.83
N GLY A 140 -14.93 -20.91 -6.66
CA GLY A 140 -14.01 -19.80 -6.53
C GLY A 140 -13.79 -19.45 -5.07
N PHE A 141 -12.67 -19.89 -4.50
CA PHE A 141 -12.26 -19.50 -3.15
C PHE A 141 -11.64 -18.10 -3.15
N THR A 142 -12.47 -17.07 -3.23
CA THR A 142 -11.99 -15.68 -3.15
C THR A 142 -11.37 -15.35 -1.79
N TRP A 143 -11.64 -16.14 -0.76
CA TRP A 143 -11.19 -15.89 0.63
C TRP A 143 -10.21 -16.93 1.19
N GLU A 144 -10.02 -18.09 0.55
CA GLU A 144 -9.06 -19.12 0.98
C GLU A 144 -7.75 -18.96 0.21
N ARG A 145 -6.62 -19.02 0.93
CA ARG A 145 -5.31 -19.18 0.30
C ARG A 145 -4.55 -20.31 0.97
N GLU A 146 -4.04 -21.24 0.18
CA GLU A 146 -3.18 -22.30 0.69
C GLU A 146 -1.73 -21.80 0.79
N TRP A 147 -1.05 -22.20 1.86
CA TRP A 147 0.34 -21.89 2.15
C TRP A 147 1.09 -23.18 2.45
N ARG A 148 2.36 -23.28 2.05
CA ARG A 148 3.13 -24.54 2.12
C ARG A 148 4.56 -24.33 2.54
N ILE A 149 5.12 -25.39 3.11
CA ILE A 149 6.56 -25.54 3.33
C ILE A 149 6.97 -26.99 3.03
N CYS A 150 8.01 -27.16 2.21
CA CYS A 150 8.44 -28.48 1.69
C CYS A 150 9.39 -29.23 2.63
N LYS A 151 9.07 -29.23 3.94
CA LYS A 151 9.79 -29.95 4.99
C LYS A 151 8.90 -30.10 6.23
N ASP A 152 9.30 -30.97 7.15
CA ASP A 152 8.68 -31.02 8.48
C ASP A 152 8.80 -29.66 9.16
N PHE A 153 7.77 -29.29 9.92
CA PHE A 153 7.71 -28.03 10.64
C PHE A 153 7.69 -28.28 12.14
N LYS A 154 8.83 -28.03 12.78
CA LYS A 154 8.98 -28.04 14.24
C LYS A 154 8.63 -26.67 14.79
N PHE A 155 7.88 -26.63 15.88
CA PHE A 155 7.45 -25.40 16.54
C PHE A 155 7.58 -25.56 18.06
N ASN A 156 7.46 -24.47 18.81
CA ASN A 156 7.30 -24.49 20.26
C ASN A 156 5.86 -24.07 20.60
N TYR A 157 5.39 -24.40 21.81
CA TYR A 157 4.04 -23.99 22.24
C TYR A 157 3.79 -22.47 22.21
N ASN A 158 4.83 -21.64 22.37
CA ASN A 158 4.70 -20.18 22.28
C ASN A 158 4.43 -19.66 20.85
N ASP A 159 4.71 -20.48 19.84
CA ASP A 159 4.46 -20.16 18.43
C ASP A 159 2.99 -20.35 18.06
N ILE A 160 2.26 -21.13 18.87
CA ILE A 160 0.82 -21.38 18.72
C ILE A 160 0.06 -20.13 19.13
N LYS A 161 -0.82 -19.65 18.25
CA LYS A 161 -1.74 -18.54 18.54
C LYS A 161 -3.15 -19.01 18.75
N VAL A 162 -3.54 -20.05 18.02
CA VAL A 162 -4.92 -20.53 18.04
C VAL A 162 -4.92 -22.05 18.06
N ILE A 163 -5.82 -22.63 18.84
CA ILE A 163 -6.22 -24.02 18.70
C ILE A 163 -7.72 -24.06 18.42
N CYS A 164 -8.09 -24.81 17.38
CA CYS A 164 -9.47 -25.09 17.06
C CYS A 164 -9.80 -26.48 17.59
N CYS A 165 -10.79 -26.60 18.48
CA CYS A 165 -11.25 -27.88 19.02
C CYS A 165 -12.65 -27.73 19.65
N PRO A 166 -13.44 -28.82 19.76
CA PRO A 166 -14.64 -28.84 20.59
C PRO A 166 -14.34 -28.52 22.05
N ASN A 167 -15.33 -27.99 22.78
CA ASN A 167 -15.18 -27.63 24.20
C ASN A 167 -14.88 -28.84 25.09
N GLU A 168 -15.48 -29.99 24.79
CA GLU A 168 -15.30 -31.25 25.50
C GLU A 168 -13.86 -31.80 25.44
N ASP A 169 -13.09 -31.45 24.41
CA ASP A 169 -11.70 -31.90 24.25
C ASP A 169 -10.67 -30.89 24.75
N ARG A 170 -11.12 -29.72 25.24
CA ARG A 170 -10.23 -28.61 25.60
C ARG A 170 -9.32 -28.97 26.78
N GLU A 171 -9.84 -29.68 27.78
CA GLU A 171 -9.07 -30.03 28.99
C GLU A 171 -7.83 -30.88 28.66
N GLU A 172 -7.98 -31.88 27.78
CA GLU A 172 -6.87 -32.73 27.33
C GLU A 172 -5.76 -31.91 26.66
N ILE A 173 -6.14 -30.91 25.85
CA ILE A 173 -5.18 -30.03 25.16
C ILE A 173 -4.51 -29.07 26.14
N LEU A 174 -5.25 -28.55 27.12
CA LEU A 174 -4.71 -27.68 28.17
C LEU A 174 -3.63 -28.41 29.00
N GLU A 175 -3.86 -29.70 29.31
CA GLU A 175 -2.88 -30.52 30.02
C GLU A 175 -1.57 -30.65 29.25
N ILE A 176 -1.63 -30.85 27.92
CA ILE A 176 -0.45 -30.97 27.07
C ILE A 176 0.33 -29.64 26.99
N LEU A 177 -0.38 -28.52 26.81
CA LEU A 177 0.26 -27.21 26.67
C LEU A 177 0.80 -26.64 27.99
N GLY A 178 0.25 -27.06 29.12
CA GLY A 178 0.58 -26.52 30.44
C GLY A 178 0.48 -25.00 30.48
N ASN A 179 1.51 -24.33 30.99
CA ASN A 179 1.52 -22.87 31.14
C ASN A 179 1.44 -22.10 29.81
N ALA A 180 1.84 -22.71 28.69
CA ALA A 180 1.80 -22.06 27.38
C ALA A 180 0.36 -21.83 26.90
N ALA A 181 -0.62 -22.60 27.42
CA ALA A 181 -2.03 -22.45 27.10
C ALA A 181 -2.58 -21.05 27.37
N ASN A 182 -1.99 -20.30 28.30
CA ASN A 182 -2.40 -18.92 28.64
C ASN A 182 -2.24 -17.95 27.46
N ASN A 183 -1.40 -18.28 26.48
CA ASN A 183 -1.13 -17.46 25.30
C ASN A 183 -1.86 -17.96 24.04
N VAL A 184 -2.69 -19.01 24.16
CA VAL A 184 -3.37 -19.66 23.05
C VAL A 184 -4.86 -19.33 23.10
N ALA A 185 -5.39 -18.79 22.01
CA ALA A 185 -6.83 -18.64 21.84
C ALA A 185 -7.45 -19.99 21.46
N PHE A 186 -8.50 -20.39 22.16
CA PHE A 186 -9.26 -21.60 21.84
C PHE A 186 -10.52 -21.22 21.07
N LEU A 187 -10.68 -21.78 19.88
CA LEU A 187 -11.87 -21.60 19.04
C LEU A 187 -12.73 -22.87 19.09
N SER A 188 -13.92 -22.72 19.64
CA SER A 188 -14.94 -23.78 19.71
C SER A 188 -16.11 -23.54 18.75
N THR A 189 -16.10 -22.44 17.99
CA THR A 189 -17.26 -21.94 17.27
C THR A 189 -17.45 -22.62 15.91
N TRP A 190 -17.72 -23.93 15.96
CA TRP A 190 -18.10 -24.77 14.83
C TRP A 190 -19.59 -24.65 14.46
N GLN A 191 -20.15 -23.45 14.66
CA GLN A 191 -21.56 -23.11 14.40
C GLN A 191 -21.70 -21.73 13.74
N GLU A 192 -20.69 -20.87 13.78
CA GLU A 192 -20.76 -19.52 13.17
C GLU A 192 -21.00 -19.61 11.66
N TYR A 193 -20.42 -20.62 11.00
CA TYR A 193 -20.67 -20.87 9.58
C TYR A 193 -22.12 -21.33 9.33
N ASP A 194 -22.66 -22.20 10.18
CA ASP A 194 -24.06 -22.63 10.10
C ASP A 194 -25.02 -21.47 10.34
N GLU A 195 -24.74 -20.60 11.32
CA GLU A 195 -25.51 -19.39 11.57
C GLU A 195 -25.50 -18.45 10.36
N MET A 196 -24.33 -18.27 9.72
CA MET A 196 -24.19 -17.44 8.53
C MET A 196 -24.92 -18.05 7.33
N ILE A 197 -24.78 -19.36 7.09
CA ILE A 197 -25.46 -20.07 6.01
C ILE A 197 -26.97 -20.11 6.24
N ASN A 198 -27.43 -20.36 7.47
CA ASN A 198 -28.84 -20.30 7.82
C ASN A 198 -29.40 -18.88 7.69
N PHE A 199 -28.61 -17.85 8.00
CA PHE A 199 -28.99 -16.46 7.75
C PHE A 199 -29.12 -16.15 6.26
N ILE A 200 -28.22 -16.67 5.42
CA ILE A 200 -28.26 -16.51 3.96
C ILE A 200 -29.44 -17.30 3.36
N ASN A 201 -29.60 -18.58 3.73
CA ASN A 201 -30.64 -19.48 3.22
C ASN A 201 -32.04 -19.13 3.77
N GLY A 202 -32.11 -18.59 5.00
CA GLY A 202 -33.35 -18.07 5.58
C GLY A 202 -33.92 -16.86 4.83
N ARG A 203 -33.15 -16.26 3.92
CA ARG A 203 -33.63 -15.25 2.96
C ARG A 203 -34.15 -15.87 1.66
N SER A 204 -33.77 -17.10 1.31
CA SER A 204 -34.16 -17.73 0.05
C SER A 204 -35.43 -18.58 0.11
N GLU A 205 -35.80 -19.15 1.27
CA GLU A 205 -37.03 -19.96 1.38
C GLU A 205 -37.68 -19.86 2.78
N ILE A 206 -38.62 -18.93 2.95
CA ILE A 206 -39.58 -19.00 4.07
C ILE A 206 -40.79 -19.79 3.58
N ASN A 207 -40.83 -21.09 3.91
CA ASN A 207 -42.02 -21.91 3.72
C ASN A 207 -42.81 -21.93 5.05
N PHE A 208 -43.93 -21.19 5.09
CA PHE A 208 -44.69 -20.84 6.31
C PHE A 208 -45.49 -21.99 6.96
N ALA A 209 -45.36 -23.23 6.50
CA ALA A 209 -46.35 -24.27 6.80
C ALA A 209 -46.15 -25.07 8.10
N SER A 210 -45.06 -24.90 8.85
CA SER A 210 -44.79 -25.75 10.03
C SER A 210 -44.07 -25.06 11.19
N ILE A 211 -44.27 -23.76 11.39
CA ILE A 211 -43.57 -23.06 12.47
C ILE A 211 -44.35 -23.16 13.79
N ASP A 212 -43.74 -23.84 14.76
CA ASP A 212 -44.17 -23.89 16.15
C ASP A 212 -44.21 -22.48 16.76
N ILE A 213 -45.30 -22.16 17.46
CA ILE A 213 -45.54 -20.84 18.06
C ILE A 213 -44.49 -20.53 19.13
N GLU A 214 -43.99 -21.53 19.87
CA GLU A 214 -42.93 -21.32 20.85
C GLU A 214 -41.59 -20.95 20.17
N GLN A 215 -41.30 -21.58 19.03
CA GLN A 215 -40.14 -21.24 18.18
C GLN A 215 -40.26 -19.80 17.64
N LEU A 216 -41.46 -19.36 17.24
CA LEU A 216 -41.70 -17.98 16.79
C LEU A 216 -41.49 -16.96 17.91
N ILE A 217 -41.93 -17.25 19.14
CA ILE A 217 -41.76 -16.36 20.29
C ILE A 217 -40.28 -16.27 20.68
N TYR A 218 -39.57 -17.40 20.69
CA TYR A 218 -38.12 -17.44 20.93
C TYR A 218 -37.36 -16.66 19.85
N ASN A 219 -37.66 -16.93 18.58
CA ASN A 219 -37.06 -16.22 17.44
C ASN A 219 -37.35 -14.73 17.49
N LYS A 220 -38.56 -14.31 17.89
CA LYS A 220 -38.90 -12.89 18.05
C LYS A 220 -38.03 -12.20 19.10
N LYS A 221 -37.85 -12.79 20.28
CA LYS A 221 -36.95 -12.23 21.31
C LYS A 221 -35.51 -12.14 20.82
N HIS A 222 -35.06 -13.14 20.08
CA HIS A 222 -33.72 -13.13 19.50
C HIS A 222 -33.58 -12.06 18.40
N ILE A 223 -34.60 -11.88 17.57
CA ILE A 223 -34.68 -10.83 16.54
C ILE A 223 -34.69 -9.45 17.20
N ASP A 224 -35.46 -9.22 18.26
CA ASP A 224 -35.51 -7.94 18.97
C ASP A 224 -34.13 -7.60 19.58
N LYS A 225 -33.44 -8.60 20.14
CA LYS A 225 -32.07 -8.44 20.61
C LYS A 225 -31.10 -8.10 19.47
N LEU A 226 -31.19 -8.78 18.34
CA LEU A 226 -30.39 -8.48 17.14
C LEU A 226 -30.67 -7.08 16.60
N ILE A 227 -31.93 -6.67 16.54
CA ILE A 227 -32.34 -5.32 16.14
C ILE A 227 -31.70 -4.30 17.09
N SER A 228 -31.76 -4.51 18.41
CA SER A 228 -31.14 -3.59 19.37
C SER A 228 -29.62 -3.47 19.19
N LEU A 229 -28.94 -4.58 18.92
CA LEU A 229 -27.50 -4.62 18.65
C LEU A 229 -27.16 -3.92 17.33
N LEU A 230 -27.95 -4.14 16.28
CA LEU A 230 -27.78 -3.51 14.97
C LEU A 230 -28.05 -2.01 15.04
N SER A 231 -29.08 -1.57 15.76
CA SER A 231 -29.35 -0.15 15.99
C SER A 231 -28.23 0.52 16.79
N SER A 232 -27.66 -0.15 17.81
CA SER A 232 -26.51 0.36 18.55
C SER A 232 -25.26 0.47 17.66
N ARG A 233 -24.98 -0.54 16.82
CA ARG A 233 -23.88 -0.49 15.84
C ARG A 233 -24.10 0.63 14.81
N GLN A 234 -25.32 0.79 14.30
CA GLN A 234 -25.67 1.85 13.37
C GLN A 234 -25.45 3.24 13.98
N GLN A 235 -25.84 3.43 15.24
CA GLN A 235 -25.56 4.67 15.97
C GLN A 235 -24.05 4.92 16.11
N ASN A 236 -23.27 3.89 16.43
CA ASN A 236 -21.81 4.00 16.48
C ASN A 236 -21.22 4.40 15.11
N TYR A 237 -21.69 3.80 14.01
CA TYR A 237 -21.25 4.19 12.67
C TYR A 237 -21.64 5.63 12.31
N ASN A 238 -22.85 6.06 12.70
CA ASN A 238 -23.29 7.44 12.50
C ASN A 238 -22.42 8.46 13.25
N VAL A 239 -21.73 8.06 14.33
CA VAL A 239 -20.76 8.91 15.04
C VAL A 239 -19.36 8.82 14.42
N GLN A 240 -18.95 7.64 13.94
CA GLN A 240 -17.61 7.44 13.39
C GLN A 240 -17.45 8.03 11.98
N ILE A 241 -18.47 7.95 11.13
CA ILE A 241 -18.40 8.44 9.75
C ILE A 241 -18.06 9.94 9.69
N PRO A 242 -18.74 10.84 10.44
CA PRO A 242 -18.39 12.26 10.43
C PRO A 242 -16.95 12.53 10.91
N ARG A 243 -16.47 11.79 11.92
CA ARG A 243 -15.08 11.91 12.40
C ARG A 243 -14.07 11.50 11.33
N LEU A 244 -14.33 10.43 10.60
CA LEU A 244 -13.47 10.01 9.50
C LEU A 244 -13.49 11.01 8.34
N GLN A 245 -14.64 11.62 8.05
CA GLN A 245 -14.75 12.69 7.06
C GLN A 245 -13.96 13.94 7.49
N GLU A 246 -13.99 14.31 8.78
CA GLU A 246 -13.18 15.40 9.31
C GLU A 246 -11.67 15.12 9.19
N ILE A 247 -11.23 13.90 9.54
CA ILE A 247 -9.84 13.48 9.37
C ILE A 247 -9.43 13.52 7.90
N TYR A 248 -10.28 13.02 7.00
CA TYR A 248 -10.04 13.04 5.56
C TYR A 248 -9.84 14.47 5.04
N ASN A 249 -10.75 15.39 5.38
CA ASN A 249 -10.66 16.79 4.96
C ASN A 249 -9.38 17.48 5.49
N ASN A 250 -8.97 17.14 6.72
CA ASN A 250 -7.73 17.67 7.29
C ASN A 250 -6.49 17.14 6.56
N VAL A 251 -6.45 15.84 6.26
CA VAL A 251 -5.37 15.22 5.48
C VAL A 251 -5.32 15.81 4.07
N GLU A 252 -6.45 15.98 3.40
CA GLU A 252 -6.54 16.60 2.07
C GLU A 252 -5.98 18.03 2.08
N THR A 253 -6.33 18.82 3.10
CA THR A 253 -5.80 20.18 3.29
C THR A 253 -4.28 20.18 3.48
N GLN A 254 -3.75 19.27 4.30
CA GLN A 254 -2.31 19.14 4.52
C GLN A 254 -1.57 18.71 3.25
N VAL A 255 -2.14 17.79 2.46
CA VAL A 255 -1.57 17.36 1.18
C VAL A 255 -1.49 18.55 0.21
N ALA A 256 -2.55 19.35 0.10
CA ALA A 256 -2.56 20.54 -0.75
C ALA A 256 -1.48 21.56 -0.32
N GLN A 257 -1.31 21.79 0.98
CA GLN A 257 -0.25 22.66 1.52
C GLN A 257 1.14 22.14 1.16
N ARG A 258 1.40 20.85 1.37
CA ARG A 258 2.70 20.23 1.03
C ARG A 258 3.01 20.24 -0.45
N GLN A 259 2.00 20.08 -1.31
CA GLN A 259 2.18 20.18 -2.76
C GLN A 259 2.64 21.58 -3.17
N GLU A 260 2.07 22.63 -2.57
CA GLU A 260 2.48 24.01 -2.84
C GLU A 260 3.89 24.30 -2.31
N GLU A 261 4.25 23.79 -1.13
CA GLU A 261 5.62 23.86 -0.60
C GLU A 261 6.64 23.20 -1.54
N ILE A 262 6.36 21.99 -2.03
CA ILE A 262 7.21 21.27 -2.97
C ILE A 262 7.38 22.05 -4.28
N LYS A 263 6.28 22.62 -4.79
CA LYS A 263 6.31 23.42 -6.01
C LYS A 263 7.20 24.67 -5.85
N ASN A 264 7.07 25.37 -4.73
CA ASN A 264 7.90 26.53 -4.41
C ASN A 264 9.37 26.16 -4.23
N ALA A 265 9.66 25.05 -3.54
CA ALA A 265 11.03 24.54 -3.38
C ALA A 265 11.66 24.12 -4.71
N THR A 266 10.88 23.48 -5.59
CA THR A 266 11.32 23.07 -6.93
C THR A 266 11.64 24.29 -7.79
N LEU A 267 10.78 25.31 -7.77
CA LEU A 267 11.02 26.57 -8.46
C LEU A 267 12.30 27.25 -7.94
N LYS A 268 12.47 27.36 -6.62
CA LYS A 268 13.68 27.93 -5.99
C LYS A 268 14.93 27.19 -6.44
N ARG A 269 14.90 25.86 -6.47
CA ARG A 269 16.01 25.02 -6.94
C ARG A 269 16.31 25.24 -8.43
N THR A 270 15.30 25.25 -9.29
CA THR A 270 15.47 25.49 -10.73
C THR A 270 16.12 26.85 -11.00
N ILE A 271 15.70 27.88 -10.28
CA ILE A 271 16.32 29.22 -10.34
C ILE A 271 17.80 29.12 -9.93
N CYS A 272 18.11 28.50 -8.79
CA CYS A 272 19.48 28.37 -8.31
C CYS A 272 20.39 27.58 -9.26
N ASP A 273 19.91 26.43 -9.77
CA ASP A 273 20.67 25.59 -10.70
C ASP A 273 20.95 26.34 -12.01
N TYR A 274 19.99 27.12 -12.51
CA TYR A 274 20.16 27.94 -13.71
C TYR A 274 21.14 29.10 -13.50
N THR A 275 20.97 29.86 -12.41
CA THR A 275 21.87 30.95 -12.02
C THR A 275 23.30 30.44 -11.89
N ALA A 276 23.50 29.26 -11.31
CA ALA A 276 24.81 28.63 -11.27
C ALA A 276 25.35 28.37 -12.69
N THR A 277 24.59 27.72 -13.59
CA THR A 277 25.08 27.39 -14.94
C THR A 277 25.40 28.61 -15.82
N GLU A 278 24.61 29.68 -15.78
CA GLU A 278 24.83 30.87 -16.62
C GLU A 278 25.90 31.81 -16.05
N ILE A 279 25.99 31.95 -14.72
CA ILE A 279 27.01 32.80 -14.10
C ILE A 279 28.38 32.10 -14.16
N LEU A 280 28.43 30.77 -14.07
CA LEU A 280 29.69 30.01 -14.09
C LEU A 280 30.41 30.02 -15.44
N ASP A 281 29.75 30.38 -16.54
CA ASP A 281 30.37 30.45 -17.88
C ASP A 281 31.13 31.77 -18.13
N LYS A 282 31.10 32.72 -17.18
CA LYS A 282 31.85 33.98 -17.24
C LYS A 282 32.56 34.23 -15.92
N GLU A 283 33.85 33.87 -15.84
CA GLU A 283 34.70 34.09 -14.66
C GLU A 283 34.59 35.51 -14.08
N GLU A 284 34.52 36.54 -14.95
CA GLU A 284 34.35 37.94 -14.53
C GLU A 284 33.04 38.21 -13.76
N HIS A 285 31.98 37.44 -14.03
CA HIS A 285 30.68 37.60 -13.35
C HIS A 285 30.63 36.88 -12.00
N ILE A 286 31.40 35.80 -11.83
CA ILE A 286 31.54 35.10 -10.55
C ILE A 286 32.29 36.00 -9.56
N GLU A 287 33.38 36.63 -10.00
CA GLU A 287 34.18 37.54 -9.16
C GLU A 287 33.36 38.77 -8.74
N LEU A 288 32.55 39.33 -9.65
CA LEU A 288 31.62 40.43 -9.34
C LEU A 288 30.52 40.00 -8.34
N LEU A 289 29.97 38.80 -8.50
CA LEU A 289 28.95 38.23 -7.62
C LEU A 289 29.51 38.01 -6.21
N LEU A 290 30.72 37.44 -6.09
CA LEU A 290 31.36 37.19 -4.80
C LEU A 290 31.66 38.51 -4.08
N ARG A 291 32.22 39.51 -4.76
CA ARG A 291 32.50 40.84 -4.18
C ARG A 291 31.22 41.55 -3.72
N PHE A 292 30.13 41.43 -4.49
CA PHE A 292 28.82 41.94 -4.09
C PHE A 292 28.24 41.20 -2.87
N LEU A 293 28.37 39.86 -2.83
CA LEU A 293 27.91 39.04 -1.72
C LEU A 293 28.74 39.22 -0.45
N GLU A 294 30.02 39.55 -0.56
CA GLU A 294 30.93 39.86 0.56
C GLU A 294 30.77 41.30 1.07
N GLY A 295 29.96 42.12 0.40
CA GLY A 295 29.69 43.50 0.80
C GLY A 295 30.82 44.46 0.46
N GLU A 296 31.68 44.12 -0.50
CA GLU A 296 32.65 45.07 -1.04
C GLU A 296 31.94 46.16 -1.86
N ASP A 297 32.51 47.37 -1.88
CA ASP A 297 32.02 48.48 -2.70
C ASP A 297 32.19 48.16 -4.20
N VAL A 298 31.18 47.49 -4.77
CA VAL A 298 31.01 47.33 -6.20
C VAL A 298 30.50 48.66 -6.75
N ASN A 299 31.21 49.22 -7.74
CA ASN A 299 30.80 50.46 -8.39
C ASN A 299 29.34 50.34 -8.89
N ASN A 300 28.52 51.37 -8.65
CA ASN A 300 27.09 51.38 -8.99
C ASN A 300 26.77 50.94 -10.44
N SER A 301 27.64 51.23 -11.41
CA SER A 301 27.48 50.77 -12.80
C SER A 301 27.59 49.24 -12.89
N GLN A 302 28.58 48.65 -12.24
CA GLN A 302 28.81 47.21 -12.23
C GLN A 302 27.71 46.45 -11.48
N ALA A 303 27.23 47.00 -10.35
CA ALA A 303 26.09 46.46 -9.64
C ALA A 303 24.79 46.57 -10.46
N THR A 304 24.59 47.68 -11.17
CA THR A 304 23.42 47.88 -12.05
C THR A 304 23.44 46.95 -13.24
N ASP A 305 24.59 46.77 -13.90
CA ASP A 305 24.75 45.86 -15.03
C ASP A 305 24.55 44.40 -14.60
N PHE A 306 25.04 44.02 -13.42
CA PHE A 306 24.80 42.70 -12.84
C PHE A 306 23.32 42.48 -12.47
N CYS A 307 22.67 43.44 -11.81
CA CYS A 307 21.23 43.37 -11.52
C CYS A 307 20.38 43.32 -12.79
N ASN A 308 20.76 44.06 -13.83
CA ASN A 308 20.08 44.03 -15.13
C ASN A 308 20.26 42.68 -15.83
N LEU A 309 21.46 42.09 -15.79
CA LEU A 309 21.73 40.75 -16.34
C LEU A 309 20.92 39.67 -15.60
N VAL A 310 20.89 39.71 -14.27
CA VAL A 310 20.08 38.80 -13.46
C VAL A 310 18.59 39.01 -13.75
N ALA A 311 18.13 40.26 -13.87
CA ALA A 311 16.75 40.57 -14.22
C ALA A 311 16.39 40.11 -15.65
N GLU A 312 17.28 40.27 -16.63
CA GLU A 312 17.11 39.77 -17.99
C GLU A 312 17.06 38.24 -18.02
N CYS A 313 17.99 37.55 -17.35
CA CYS A 313 17.96 36.08 -17.22
C CYS A 313 16.67 35.58 -16.55
N ILE A 314 16.20 36.26 -15.49
CA ILE A 314 14.94 35.93 -14.82
C ILE A 314 13.74 36.23 -15.72
N LEU A 315 13.77 37.31 -16.50
CA LEU A 315 12.67 37.69 -17.40
C LEU A 315 12.57 36.77 -18.62
N ASP A 316 13.68 36.46 -19.28
CA ASP A 316 13.70 35.67 -20.52
C ASP A 316 13.28 34.21 -20.24
N LYS A 317 13.82 33.60 -19.18
CA LYS A 317 13.54 32.21 -18.82
C LYS A 317 12.40 32.04 -17.82
N GLY A 318 12.10 33.04 -17.00
CA GLY A 318 10.86 33.08 -16.22
C GLY A 318 9.65 33.11 -17.14
N MET A 319 9.73 33.85 -18.26
CA MET A 319 8.74 33.79 -19.33
C MET A 319 8.72 32.42 -20.01
N GLU A 320 9.87 31.80 -20.31
CA GLU A 320 9.90 30.45 -20.91
C GLU A 320 9.34 29.37 -19.97
N TYR A 321 9.62 29.42 -18.67
CA TYR A 321 9.05 28.52 -17.67
C TYR A 321 7.55 28.74 -17.50
N ILE A 322 7.09 30.00 -17.49
CA ILE A 322 5.66 30.35 -17.51
C ILE A 322 5.00 29.83 -18.80
N PHE A 323 5.63 29.96 -19.97
CA PHE A 323 5.12 29.47 -21.25
C PHE A 323 5.08 27.94 -21.34
N ASN A 324 6.11 27.25 -20.84
CA ASN A 324 6.18 25.79 -20.85
C ASN A 324 5.22 25.17 -19.81
N ASN A 325 4.94 25.87 -18.71
CA ASN A 325 3.94 25.46 -17.73
C ASN A 325 2.52 26.00 -18.03
N LEU A 326 2.34 26.96 -18.95
CA LEU A 326 1.04 27.38 -19.49
C LEU A 326 0.36 26.26 -20.32
N ALA A 327 1.09 25.21 -20.71
CA ALA A 327 0.49 23.97 -21.20
C ALA A 327 -0.44 23.30 -20.15
N ILE A 328 -0.17 23.53 -18.85
CA ILE A 328 -1.01 23.10 -17.73
C ILE A 328 -2.25 24.02 -17.57
N CYS A 329 -2.18 25.29 -17.99
CA CYS A 329 -3.37 26.15 -18.03
C CYS A 329 -4.34 25.79 -19.18
N LYS A 330 -3.86 25.13 -20.24
CA LYS A 330 -4.71 24.52 -21.28
C LYS A 330 -5.52 23.32 -20.77
N TRP A 331 -5.12 22.74 -19.63
CA TRP A 331 -5.90 21.74 -18.90
C TRP A 331 -6.99 22.40 -18.05
N LEU A 332 -6.72 23.56 -17.44
CA LEU A 332 -7.71 24.37 -16.71
C LEU A 332 -8.75 25.07 -17.61
N SER A 333 -8.51 25.17 -18.92
CA SER A 333 -9.46 25.78 -19.88
C SER A 333 -10.42 24.77 -20.55
N LYS A 334 -10.43 23.51 -20.11
CA LYS A 334 -11.28 22.45 -20.68
C LYS A 334 -12.50 22.07 -19.84
N GLU A 335 -12.78 22.78 -18.75
CA GLU A 335 -14.11 22.79 -18.14
C GLU A 335 -14.86 24.05 -18.57
N GLU A 336 -15.57 23.93 -19.69
CA GLU A 336 -16.66 24.84 -20.02
C GLU A 336 -17.76 24.67 -18.98
N ASN A 337 -17.94 25.66 -18.09
CA ASN A 337 -19.21 26.37 -17.83
C ASN A 337 -19.17 27.10 -16.49
N SER A 338 -18.69 28.34 -16.48
CA SER A 338 -19.39 29.48 -15.89
C SER A 338 -18.50 30.74 -15.96
N PHE A 339 -19.09 31.80 -16.48
CA PHE A 339 -18.53 33.15 -16.47
C PHE A 339 -18.44 33.67 -15.03
N ASP A 340 -17.26 34.08 -14.55
CA ASP A 340 -17.15 35.23 -13.64
C ASP A 340 -15.75 35.90 -13.64
N GLN A 341 -15.73 37.18 -13.25
CA GLN A 341 -14.88 38.29 -13.66
C GLN A 341 -13.44 38.36 -13.10
N ASN A 342 -12.80 37.25 -12.75
CA ASN A 342 -11.41 37.27 -12.25
C ASN A 342 -10.44 36.65 -13.25
N ARG A 343 -10.08 37.41 -14.30
CA ARG A 343 -8.81 37.18 -15.00
C ARG A 343 -7.66 37.30 -13.98
N PRO A 344 -6.57 36.52 -14.10
CA PRO A 344 -5.47 36.63 -13.17
C PRO A 344 -4.82 38.01 -13.35
N LYS A 345 -5.07 38.93 -12.41
CA LYS A 345 -4.45 40.26 -12.32
C LYS A 345 -2.91 40.20 -12.44
N PHE A 346 -2.33 39.04 -12.13
CA PHE A 346 -0.91 38.74 -12.21
C PHE A 346 -0.29 38.81 -13.62
N ILE A 347 -1.02 38.41 -14.67
CA ILE A 347 -0.48 38.42 -16.05
C ILE A 347 -0.45 39.85 -16.61
N VAL A 348 -1.47 40.65 -16.28
CA VAL A 348 -1.50 42.08 -16.62
C VAL A 348 -0.43 42.83 -15.82
N TYR A 349 -0.22 42.46 -14.55
CA TYR A 349 0.79 43.04 -13.67
C TYR A 349 2.21 42.82 -14.21
N LEU A 350 2.57 41.59 -14.61
CA LEU A 350 3.86 41.28 -15.22
C LEU A 350 4.08 42.04 -16.52
N GLY A 351 3.11 42.06 -17.44
CA GLY A 351 3.23 42.82 -18.70
C GLY A 351 3.41 44.33 -18.49
N THR A 352 2.83 44.88 -17.42
CA THR A 352 2.97 46.31 -17.09
C THR A 352 4.35 46.61 -16.51
N VAL A 353 4.89 45.72 -15.66
CA VAL A 353 6.26 45.81 -15.12
C VAL A 353 7.30 45.68 -16.23
N THR A 354 7.13 44.74 -17.17
CA THR A 354 8.04 44.57 -18.31
C THR A 354 8.04 45.78 -19.23
N SER A 355 6.87 46.39 -19.49
CA SER A 355 6.75 47.59 -20.32
C SER A 355 7.34 48.84 -19.65
N ALA A 356 7.19 48.95 -18.32
CA ALA A 356 7.74 50.06 -17.54
C ALA A 356 9.27 50.00 -17.41
N LEU A 357 9.84 48.80 -17.24
CA LEU A 357 11.29 48.58 -17.18
C LEU A 357 11.96 48.81 -18.54
N ARG A 358 11.32 48.40 -19.65
CA ARG A 358 11.89 48.50 -20.99
C ARG A 358 11.92 49.93 -21.55
N ASN A 359 10.99 50.79 -21.13
CA ASN A 359 10.78 52.10 -21.77
C ASN A 359 11.17 53.32 -20.92
N GLY A 360 11.64 53.12 -19.68
CA GLY A 360 12.15 54.21 -18.84
C GLY A 360 11.22 55.43 -18.79
N TRP A 361 10.13 55.34 -18.01
CA TRP A 361 9.34 56.41 -17.35
C TRP A 361 7.81 56.30 -17.56
N TYR A 362 7.08 56.77 -16.53
CA TYR A 362 5.62 56.84 -16.40
C TYR A 362 5.01 58.04 -17.16
N GLN A 363 3.97 57.83 -18.00
CA GLN A 363 2.63 58.46 -17.90
C GLN A 363 1.64 57.93 -18.98
N ASN A 364 0.34 58.07 -18.66
CA ASN A 364 -0.86 57.31 -19.10
C ASN A 364 -1.63 57.98 -20.27
N PRO A 365 -2.46 57.27 -21.07
CA PRO A 365 -3.91 57.10 -20.78
C PRO A 365 -4.44 55.71 -21.26
N GLU A 366 -5.28 54.92 -20.59
CA GLU A 366 -6.37 55.14 -19.65
C GLU A 366 -6.65 53.77 -18.98
N GLN A 367 -7.02 53.77 -17.69
CA GLN A 367 -7.60 52.64 -16.93
C GLN A 367 -6.68 51.46 -16.52
N ALA A 368 -6.05 51.56 -15.34
CA ALA A 368 -6.00 50.48 -14.32
C ALA A 368 -5.28 50.98 -13.05
N GLY A 369 -6.05 51.45 -12.08
CA GLY A 369 -5.54 51.96 -10.81
C GLY A 369 -5.28 50.87 -9.78
N GLN A 370 -4.01 50.70 -9.41
CA GLN A 370 -3.50 50.75 -8.03
C GLN A 370 -1.97 50.80 -8.11
N LYS A 371 -1.38 51.90 -7.61
CA LYS A 371 0.08 52.09 -7.60
C LYS A 371 0.65 51.38 -6.37
N ILE A 372 1.42 50.32 -6.56
CA ILE A 372 2.34 49.82 -5.53
C ILE A 372 3.55 50.76 -5.56
N LYS A 373 3.93 51.30 -4.40
CA LYS A 373 5.07 52.23 -4.36
C LYS A 373 6.37 51.45 -4.61
N PRO A 374 7.38 52.04 -5.26
CA PRO A 374 8.69 51.39 -5.44
C PRO A 374 9.27 50.85 -4.13
N GLU A 375 9.03 51.53 -3.02
CA GLU A 375 9.44 51.11 -1.68
C GLU A 375 8.78 49.79 -1.21
N GLU A 376 7.54 49.52 -1.60
CA GLU A 376 6.82 48.28 -1.27
C GLU A 376 7.27 47.10 -2.14
N LEU A 377 7.72 47.37 -3.36
CA LEU A 377 8.30 46.36 -4.26
C LEU A 377 9.71 45.95 -3.79
N ILE A 378 10.53 46.92 -3.38
CA ILE A 378 11.85 46.71 -2.78
C ILE A 378 11.71 45.91 -1.46
N ALA A 379 10.74 46.26 -0.61
CA ALA A 379 10.47 45.52 0.63
C ALA A 379 10.05 44.05 0.40
N GLN A 380 9.41 43.71 -0.72
CA GLN A 380 9.07 42.32 -1.06
C GLN A 380 10.26 41.53 -1.62
N CYS A 381 11.18 42.20 -2.33
CA CYS A 381 12.45 41.62 -2.74
C CYS A 381 13.37 41.37 -1.53
N ASP A 382 13.42 42.31 -0.57
CA ASP A 382 14.22 42.18 0.67
C ASP A 382 13.78 41.00 1.57
N ILE A 383 12.55 40.49 1.40
CA ILE A 383 12.04 39.31 2.12
C ILE A 383 12.53 37.99 1.49
N LEU A 384 12.72 37.95 0.17
CA LEU A 384 13.12 36.73 -0.57
C LEU A 384 14.65 36.61 -0.75
N MET A 385 15.37 37.73 -0.68
CA MET A 385 16.80 37.80 -0.95
C MET A 385 17.72 37.16 0.11
N PRO A 386 17.46 37.21 1.44
CA PRO A 386 18.42 36.70 2.43
C PRO A 386 18.68 35.19 2.32
N GLU A 387 17.62 34.40 2.13
CA GLU A 387 17.72 32.93 2.06
C GLU A 387 18.25 32.44 0.71
N ILE A 388 17.97 33.17 -0.38
CA ILE A 388 18.52 32.89 -1.71
C ILE A 388 20.01 33.25 -1.71
N ARG A 389 20.37 34.38 -1.09
CA ARG A 389 21.75 34.82 -0.90
C ARG A 389 22.57 33.79 -0.13
N GLU A 390 22.06 33.29 1.00
CA GLU A 390 22.76 32.32 1.84
C GLU A 390 22.99 30.98 1.13
N GLU A 391 22.01 30.48 0.36
CA GLU A 391 22.17 29.23 -0.40
C GLU A 391 23.17 29.38 -1.57
N ILE A 392 23.18 30.54 -2.25
CA ILE A 392 24.16 30.84 -3.30
C ILE A 392 25.58 30.90 -2.72
N ILE A 393 25.77 31.59 -1.58
CA ILE A 393 27.06 31.66 -0.86
C ILE A 393 27.52 30.25 -0.46
N ASN A 394 26.67 29.48 0.21
CA ASN A 394 27.00 28.11 0.66
C ASN A 394 27.36 27.18 -0.50
N ARG A 395 26.85 27.42 -1.71
CA ARG A 395 27.12 26.59 -2.89
C ARG A 395 28.38 27.04 -3.61
N ALA A 396 28.64 28.35 -3.68
CA ALA A 396 29.91 28.89 -4.17
C ALA A 396 31.09 28.44 -3.30
N GLU A 397 30.95 28.48 -1.97
CA GLU A 397 31.96 28.00 -1.02
C GLU A 397 32.22 26.49 -1.17
N ARG A 398 31.18 25.67 -1.36
CA ARG A 398 31.32 24.22 -1.59
C ARG A 398 32.07 23.91 -2.90
N LEU A 399 31.83 24.69 -3.96
CA LEU A 399 32.51 24.51 -5.24
C LEU A 399 33.98 24.93 -5.15
N LEU A 400 34.28 26.08 -4.52
CA LEU A 400 35.66 26.54 -4.27
C LEU A 400 36.46 25.53 -3.43
N ASN A 401 35.87 24.98 -2.37
CA ASN A 401 36.51 23.97 -1.53
C ASN A 401 36.70 22.61 -2.24
N SER A 402 36.00 22.35 -3.35
CA SER A 402 36.18 21.14 -4.15
C SER A 402 37.29 21.26 -5.20
N TRP A 403 37.85 22.47 -5.38
CA TRP A 403 38.88 22.79 -6.36
C TRP A 403 40.29 22.93 -5.74
N VAL A 404 40.40 22.96 -4.41
CA VAL A 404 41.65 22.91 -3.62
C VAL A 404 41.90 21.47 -3.17
#